data_AF-A0A3D2ND15-F1
#
_entry.id   AF-A0A3D2ND15-F1
#
_cell.length_a   1.000
_cell.length_b   1.000
_cell.length_c   1.000
_cell.angle_alpha   90.00
_cell.angle_beta   90.00
_cell.angle_gamma   90.00
#
_symmetry.space_group_name_H-M   'P 1'
#
loop_
_entity.id
_entity.type
_entity.pdbx_description
1 polymer ?
#
loop_
_entity_poly.entity_id
_entity_poly.type
_entity_poly.pdbx_seq_one_letter_code
_entity_poly.pdbx_strand_id
1 'polypeptide(L)'
;DADVAGVAEMRYGAAQGKNGLVLLTTLGTGIGTAMIYNGVLIPNSELGHLHRPGHKKDFEHFAAYSAMERESLDWEEWAARLQPYYSHLEFLFSPDLFVVGGGVSKHADKFLPLLDLQTEIVPAVHRNNAGIIGA
;
A
#
# COMPACT_ATOMS: atom_id res chain seq x y z
N ASP A 1 11.72 -2.20 4.86
CA ASP A 1 11.50 -0.78 4.50
C ASP A 1 10.07 -0.35 4.79
N ALA A 2 9.07 -1.16 4.42
CA ALA A 2 7.66 -0.90 4.71
C ALA A 2 7.38 -0.78 6.22
N ASP A 3 7.94 -1.65 7.08
CA ASP A 3 7.82 -1.54 8.54
C ASP A 3 8.32 -0.19 9.08
N VAL A 4 9.46 0.29 8.56
CA VAL A 4 10.02 1.60 8.92
C VAL A 4 9.08 2.73 8.48
N ALA A 5 8.53 2.64 7.26
CA ALA A 5 7.51 3.58 6.80
C ALA A 5 6.23 3.52 7.66
N GLY A 6 5.85 2.32 8.12
CA GLY A 6 4.78 2.09 9.08
C GLY A 6 5.01 2.83 10.39
N VAL A 7 6.21 2.70 10.99
CA VAL A 7 6.58 3.42 12.21
C VAL A 7 6.51 4.94 12.02
N ALA A 8 7.01 5.45 10.88
CA ALA A 8 6.96 6.88 10.59
C ALA A 8 5.52 7.40 10.48
N GLU A 9 4.66 6.72 9.73
CA GLU A 9 3.27 7.13 9.56
C GLU A 9 2.45 6.95 10.84
N MET A 10 2.75 5.93 11.64
CA MET A 10 2.13 5.72 12.96
C MET A 10 2.50 6.83 13.95
N ARG A 11 3.73 7.33 13.92
CA ARG A 11 4.19 8.36 14.86
C ARG A 11 3.86 9.78 14.43
N TYR A 12 3.90 10.06 13.13
CA TYR A 12 3.89 11.44 12.63
C TYR A 12 2.96 11.66 11.43
N GLY A 13 2.36 10.61 10.86
CA GLY A 13 1.68 10.67 9.57
C GLY A 13 0.23 10.18 9.60
N ALA A 14 -0.21 9.59 8.49
CA ALA A 14 -1.61 9.26 8.23
C ALA A 14 -2.18 8.19 9.19
N ALA A 15 -1.31 7.38 9.80
CA ALA A 15 -1.71 6.35 10.76
C ALA A 15 -1.69 6.84 12.22
N GLN A 16 -1.31 8.10 12.48
CA GLN A 16 -1.22 8.63 13.83
C GLN A 16 -2.59 8.69 14.51
N GLY A 17 -2.70 8.07 15.70
CA GLY A 17 -3.93 8.07 16.49
C GLY A 17 -5.09 7.28 15.88
N LYS A 18 -4.85 6.51 14.81
CA LYS A 18 -5.85 5.61 14.24
C LYS A 18 -6.00 4.39 15.14
N ASN A 19 -7.24 4.12 15.54
CA ASN A 19 -7.62 2.88 16.20
C ASN A 19 -7.91 1.82 15.13
N GLY A 20 -7.92 0.56 15.54
CA GLY A 20 -8.17 -0.57 14.64
C GLY A 20 -6.96 -0.92 13.77
N LEU A 21 -7.22 -1.56 12.64
CA LEU A 21 -6.21 -2.07 11.72
C LEU A 21 -5.94 -1.08 10.58
N VAL A 22 -4.71 -0.59 10.51
CA VAL A 22 -4.18 0.16 9.38
C VAL A 22 -3.28 -0.75 8.56
N LEU A 23 -3.54 -0.82 7.25
CA LEU A 23 -2.65 -1.48 6.29
C LEU A 23 -1.89 -0.43 5.49
N LEU A 24 -0.58 -0.37 5.69
CA LEU A 24 0.30 0.47 4.91
C LEU A 24 0.94 -0.36 3.80
N THR A 25 0.88 0.14 2.57
CA THR A 25 1.56 -0.44 1.40
C THR A 25 2.56 0.55 0.84
N THR A 26 3.78 0.12 0.51
CA THR A 26 4.74 0.90 -0.27
C THR A 26 4.75 0.41 -1.71
N LEU A 27 4.43 1.29 -2.67
CA LEU A 27 4.40 0.95 -4.09
C LEU A 27 5.67 1.47 -4.77
N GLY A 28 6.52 0.56 -5.25
CA GLY A 28 7.81 0.87 -5.87
C GLY A 28 8.29 -0.26 -6.78
N THR A 29 9.57 -0.62 -6.70
CA THR A 29 10.11 -1.79 -7.43
C THR A 29 9.31 -3.06 -7.11
N GLY A 30 8.93 -3.21 -5.84
CA GLY A 30 7.98 -4.22 -5.35
C GLY A 30 6.77 -3.61 -4.65
N ILE A 31 6.06 -4.43 -3.88
CA ILE A 31 4.98 -4.02 -2.98
C ILE A 31 5.35 -4.45 -1.56
N GLY A 32 5.86 -3.49 -0.77
CA GLY A 32 6.12 -3.72 0.64
C GLY A 32 4.87 -3.46 1.48
N THR A 33 4.71 -4.16 2.60
CA THR A 33 3.57 -3.95 3.51
C THR A 33 3.98 -3.82 4.96
N ALA A 34 3.21 -3.02 5.71
CA ALA A 34 3.26 -2.94 7.16
C ALA A 34 1.84 -2.96 7.71
N MET A 35 1.63 -3.75 8.76
CA MET A 35 0.36 -3.84 9.47
C MET A 35 0.49 -3.10 10.80
N ILE A 36 -0.46 -2.22 11.12
CA ILE A 36 -0.47 -1.49 12.39
C ILE A 36 -1.83 -1.73 13.03
N TYR A 37 -1.85 -2.26 14.25
CA TYR A 37 -3.09 -2.45 15.01
C TYR A 37 -3.04 -1.66 16.30
N ASN A 38 -3.98 -0.72 16.47
CA ASN A 38 -4.05 0.16 17.65
C ASN A 38 -2.72 0.83 18.00
N GLY A 39 -2.02 1.38 17.00
CA GLY A 39 -0.73 2.05 17.19
C GLY A 39 0.43 1.11 17.53
N VAL A 40 0.29 -0.20 17.27
CA VAL A 40 1.36 -1.19 17.41
C VAL A 40 1.65 -1.81 16.05
N LEU A 41 2.92 -1.75 15.63
CA LEU A 41 3.38 -2.42 14.41
C LEU A 41 3.34 -3.94 14.60
N ILE A 42 2.73 -4.64 13.64
CA ILE A 42 2.88 -6.08 13.42
C ILE A 42 3.92 -6.23 12.31
N PRO A 43 5.14 -6.72 12.63
CA PRO A 43 6.27 -6.63 11.73
C PRO A 43 6.23 -7.70 10.63
N ASN A 44 7.00 -7.45 9.57
CA ASN A 44 7.36 -8.43 8.54
C ASN A 44 6.17 -9.03 7.77
N SER A 45 5.11 -8.24 7.57
CA SER A 45 4.02 -8.63 6.67
C SER A 45 4.49 -8.60 5.20
N GLU A 46 4.23 -9.68 4.46
CA GLU A 46 4.62 -9.86 3.06
C GLU A 46 3.39 -9.97 2.14
N LEU A 47 2.45 -9.03 2.28
CA LEU A 47 1.17 -9.09 1.57
C LEU A 47 1.29 -8.76 0.07
N GLY A 48 2.41 -8.17 -0.37
CA GLY A 48 2.73 -8.02 -1.79
C GLY A 48 2.83 -9.36 -2.53
N HIS A 49 3.24 -10.42 -1.83
CA HIS A 49 3.41 -11.77 -2.39
C HIS A 49 2.13 -12.62 -2.33
N LEU A 50 0.97 -12.03 -2.02
CA LEU A 50 -0.30 -12.73 -2.05
C LEU A 50 -0.52 -13.38 -3.44
N HIS A 51 -0.94 -14.64 -3.40
CA HIS A 51 -1.18 -15.41 -4.62
C HIS A 51 -2.41 -14.85 -5.36
N ARG A 52 -2.30 -14.81 -6.68
CA ARG A 52 -3.40 -14.47 -7.57
C ARG A 52 -4.00 -15.76 -8.13
N PRO A 53 -5.22 -16.17 -7.73
CA PRO A 53 -5.85 -17.40 -8.21
C PRO A 53 -5.89 -17.46 -9.73
N GLY A 54 -5.47 -18.59 -10.31
CA GLY A 54 -5.40 -18.75 -11.77
C GLY A 54 -4.19 -18.10 -12.46
N HIS A 55 -3.31 -17.41 -11.72
CA HIS A 55 -2.10 -16.79 -12.25
C HIS A 55 -0.82 -17.42 -11.68
N LYS A 56 0.25 -17.41 -12.48
CA LYS A 56 1.58 -17.92 -12.10
C LYS A 56 2.38 -16.97 -11.22
N LYS A 57 2.00 -15.69 -11.19
CA LYS A 57 2.73 -14.59 -10.56
C LYS A 57 1.83 -13.94 -9.52
N ASP A 58 2.46 -13.47 -8.44
CA ASP A 58 1.80 -12.81 -7.31
C ASP A 58 1.34 -11.38 -7.65
N PHE A 59 0.79 -10.70 -6.65
CA PHE A 59 0.37 -9.31 -6.78
C PHE A 59 1.54 -8.35 -6.98
N GLU A 60 2.70 -8.57 -6.35
CA GLU A 60 3.87 -7.74 -6.56
C GLU A 60 4.27 -7.69 -8.04
N HIS A 61 4.49 -8.85 -8.67
CA HIS A 61 4.88 -8.89 -10.08
C HIS A 61 3.86 -8.22 -11.01
N PHE A 62 2.59 -8.27 -10.64
CA PHE A 62 1.46 -7.77 -11.43
C PHE A 62 1.21 -6.27 -11.28
N ALA A 63 1.27 -5.77 -10.04
CA ALA A 63 0.73 -4.48 -9.65
C ALA A 63 1.77 -3.54 -9.01
N ALA A 64 3.01 -3.98 -8.79
CA ALA A 64 4.08 -3.07 -8.38
C ALA A 64 4.24 -1.91 -9.37
N TYR A 65 4.80 -0.80 -8.92
CA TYR A 65 5.05 0.33 -9.81
C TYR A 65 6.03 -0.02 -10.94
N SER A 66 6.99 -0.93 -10.68
CA SER A 66 7.84 -1.50 -11.74
C SER A 66 7.06 -2.25 -12.83
N ALA A 67 5.88 -2.79 -12.53
CA ALA A 67 5.00 -3.41 -13.53
C ALA A 67 4.33 -2.36 -14.42
N MET A 68 3.91 -1.23 -13.85
CA MET A 68 3.43 -0.07 -14.61
C MET A 68 4.49 0.40 -15.61
N GLU A 69 5.73 0.57 -15.15
CA GLU A 69 6.85 1.03 -15.99
C GLU A 69 7.23 -0.01 -17.05
N ARG A 70 7.36 -1.29 -16.66
CA ARG A 70 7.75 -2.39 -17.56
C ARG A 70 6.77 -2.56 -18.71
N GLU A 71 5.49 -2.33 -18.47
CA GLU A 71 4.41 -2.57 -19.43
C GLU A 71 3.85 -1.27 -20.02
N SER A 72 4.45 -0.12 -19.69
CA SER A 72 4.06 1.22 -20.16
C SER A 72 2.58 1.53 -19.95
N LEU A 73 2.03 1.14 -18.81
CA LEU A 73 0.63 1.35 -18.48
C LEU A 73 0.35 2.82 -18.15
N ASP A 74 -0.84 3.30 -18.49
CA ASP A 74 -1.35 4.56 -17.94
C ASP A 74 -1.91 4.38 -16.51
N TRP A 75 -2.42 5.47 -15.92
CA TRP A 75 -2.87 5.47 -14.51
C TRP A 75 -4.12 4.63 -14.32
N GLU A 76 -5.03 4.66 -15.29
CA GLU A 76 -6.28 3.91 -15.32
C GLU A 76 -6.02 2.41 -15.47
N GLU A 77 -5.15 2.01 -16.39
CA GLU A 77 -4.72 0.63 -16.60
C GLU A 77 -4.00 0.08 -15.37
N TRP A 78 -3.15 0.88 -14.73
CA TRP A 78 -2.44 0.45 -13.52
C TRP A 78 -3.37 0.41 -12.30
N ALA A 79 -4.28 1.38 -12.14
CA ALA A 79 -5.30 1.36 -11.09
C ALA A 79 -6.19 0.11 -11.21
N ALA A 80 -6.54 -0.32 -12.42
CA ALA A 80 -7.26 -1.56 -12.65
C ALA A 80 -6.50 -2.82 -12.15
N ARG A 81 -5.16 -2.76 -12.03
CA ARG A 81 -4.35 -3.82 -11.41
C ARG A 81 -4.28 -3.72 -9.89
N LEU A 82 -4.26 -2.50 -9.36
CA LEU A 82 -4.33 -2.23 -7.93
C LEU A 82 -5.69 -2.59 -7.33
N GLN A 83 -6.78 -2.39 -8.09
CA GLN A 83 -8.15 -2.69 -7.65
C GLN A 83 -8.30 -4.12 -7.07
N PRO A 84 -7.99 -5.22 -7.80
CA PRO A 84 -8.11 -6.56 -7.25
C PRO A 84 -7.14 -6.82 -6.09
N TYR A 85 -6.00 -6.12 -6.02
CA TYR A 85 -5.08 -6.24 -4.89
C TYR A 85 -5.69 -5.66 -3.61
N TYR A 86 -6.10 -4.39 -3.64
CA TYR A 86 -6.71 -3.74 -2.47
C TYR A 86 -8.06 -4.34 -2.11
N SER A 87 -8.89 -4.74 -3.09
CA SER A 87 -10.14 -5.45 -2.81
C SER A 87 -9.89 -6.77 -2.08
N HIS A 88 -8.82 -7.48 -2.44
CA HIS A 88 -8.46 -8.73 -1.76
C HIS A 88 -7.98 -8.48 -0.33
N LEU A 89 -7.18 -7.43 -0.10
CA LEU A 89 -6.80 -7.02 1.25
C LEU A 89 -8.01 -6.59 2.10
N GLU A 90 -8.92 -5.80 1.52
CA GLU A 90 -10.15 -5.35 2.16
C GLU A 90 -11.04 -6.54 2.56
N PHE A 91 -11.16 -7.54 1.68
CA PHE A 91 -11.88 -8.77 1.98
C PHE A 91 -11.23 -9.58 3.11
N LEU A 92 -9.90 -9.72 3.12
CA LEU A 92 -9.20 -10.55 4.11
C LEU A 92 -9.17 -9.91 5.50
N PHE A 93 -9.05 -8.59 5.56
CA PHE A 93 -8.69 -7.89 6.80
C PHE A 93 -9.70 -6.84 7.24
N SER A 94 -10.57 -6.37 6.33
CA SER A 94 -11.51 -5.26 6.56
C SER A 94 -10.87 -4.10 7.35
N PRO A 95 -9.75 -3.53 6.85
CA PRO A 95 -9.00 -2.54 7.62
C PRO A 95 -9.77 -1.23 7.78
N ASP A 96 -9.44 -0.51 8.85
CA ASP A 96 -9.99 0.81 9.14
C ASP A 96 -9.37 1.90 8.24
N LEU A 97 -8.17 1.67 7.71
CA LEU A 97 -7.49 2.59 6.82
C LEU A 97 -6.44 1.87 5.96
N PHE A 98 -6.38 2.23 4.68
CA PHE A 98 -5.22 2.01 3.83
C PHE A 98 -4.34 3.27 3.76
N VAL A 99 -3.02 3.08 3.91
CA VAL A 99 -2.02 4.13 3.70
C VAL A 99 -1.07 3.73 2.57
N VAL A 100 -0.95 4.57 1.55
CA VAL A 100 -0.11 4.29 0.37
C VAL A 100 1.15 5.15 0.38
N GLY A 101 2.28 4.51 0.65
CA GLY A 101 3.63 5.08 0.57
C GLY A 101 4.38 4.69 -0.70
N GLY A 102 5.69 4.90 -0.68
CA GLY A 102 6.58 4.66 -1.82
C GLY A 102 6.67 5.83 -2.80
N GLY A 103 7.53 5.69 -3.82
CA GLY A 103 7.84 6.75 -4.79
C GLY A 103 6.60 7.34 -5.48
N VAL A 104 5.71 6.44 -5.89
CA VAL A 104 4.52 6.77 -6.68
C VAL A 104 3.42 7.47 -5.88
N SER A 105 3.45 7.43 -4.54
CA SER A 105 2.43 8.12 -3.73
C SER A 105 2.44 9.66 -3.89
N LYS A 106 3.49 10.22 -4.50
CA LYS A 106 3.52 11.62 -4.98
C LYS A 106 2.46 11.93 -6.05
N HIS A 107 1.96 10.90 -6.73
CA HIS A 107 0.96 10.96 -7.79
C HIS A 107 -0.35 10.29 -7.38
N ALA A 108 -0.60 10.17 -6.07
CA ALA A 108 -1.81 9.54 -5.52
C ALA A 108 -3.11 10.12 -6.07
N ASP A 109 -3.12 11.41 -6.40
CA ASP A 109 -4.24 12.12 -7.05
C ASP A 109 -4.64 11.52 -8.41
N LYS A 110 -3.72 10.81 -9.07
CA LYS A 110 -3.98 10.23 -10.40
C LYS A 110 -4.58 8.83 -10.37
N PHE A 111 -4.38 8.07 -9.29
CA PHE A 111 -4.76 6.66 -9.26
C PHE A 111 -5.61 6.24 -8.05
N LEU A 112 -5.47 6.87 -6.88
CA LEU A 112 -6.31 6.53 -5.73
C LEU A 112 -7.80 6.82 -5.98
N PRO A 113 -8.20 7.95 -6.61
CA PRO A 113 -9.61 8.21 -6.91
C PRO A 113 -10.23 7.22 -7.92
N LEU A 114 -9.42 6.42 -8.60
CA LEU A 114 -9.87 5.42 -9.56
C LEU A 114 -10.23 4.09 -8.90
N LEU A 115 -9.89 3.91 -7.62
CA LEU A 115 -10.18 2.71 -6.86
C LEU A 115 -11.59 2.80 -6.25
N ASP A 116 -12.34 1.71 -6.35
CA ASP A 116 -13.64 1.54 -5.70
C ASP A 116 -13.47 0.61 -4.50
N LEU A 117 -13.37 1.19 -3.30
CA LEU A 117 -13.10 0.50 -2.04
C LEU A 117 -14.06 1.00 -0.96
N GLN A 118 -14.44 0.13 -0.03
CA GLN A 118 -15.21 0.55 1.15
C GLN A 118 -14.30 1.17 2.22
N THR A 119 -13.08 0.66 2.35
CA THR A 119 -12.07 1.21 3.25
C THR A 119 -11.47 2.49 2.67
N GLU A 120 -11.36 3.52 3.52
CA GLU A 120 -10.65 4.76 3.18
C GLU A 120 -9.19 4.48 2.78
N ILE A 121 -8.75 5.03 1.66
CA ILE A 121 -7.37 4.92 1.17
C ILE A 121 -6.75 6.30 0.97
N VAL A 122 -5.59 6.54 1.60
CA VAL A 122 -4.92 7.84 1.59
C VAL A 122 -3.42 7.71 1.29
N PRO A 123 -2.78 8.74 0.71
CA PRO A 123 -1.32 8.73 0.59
C PRO A 123 -0.66 8.92 1.95
N ALA A 124 0.52 8.30 2.13
CA ALA A 124 1.39 8.54 3.28
C ALA A 124 1.84 10.01 3.32
N VAL A 125 1.87 10.61 4.52
CA VAL A 125 2.27 12.02 4.71
C VAL A 125 3.73 12.22 4.35
N HIS A 126 4.61 11.29 4.75
CA HIS A 126 6.05 11.44 4.57
C HIS A 126 6.57 10.86 3.25
N ARG A 127 5.72 10.22 2.44
CA ARG A 127 6.07 9.66 1.12
C ARG A 127 7.40 8.89 1.16
N ASN A 128 8.44 9.36 0.45
CA ASN A 128 9.77 8.74 0.40
C ASN A 128 10.61 8.99 1.66
N ASN A 129 10.30 10.01 2.45
CA ASN A 129 11.04 10.36 3.66
C ASN A 129 10.63 9.49 4.86
N ALA A 130 9.57 8.69 4.73
CA ALA A 130 9.10 7.79 5.78
C ALA A 130 10.21 6.82 6.24
N GLY A 131 11.04 6.34 5.31
CA GLY A 131 12.18 5.45 5.63
C GLY A 131 13.30 6.11 6.43
N ILE A 132 13.47 7.44 6.34
CA ILE A 132 14.46 8.19 7.12
C ILE A 132 13.89 8.57 8.49
N ILE A 133 12.60 8.87 8.56
CA ILE A 133 11.93 9.35 9.78
C ILE A 133 11.61 8.20 10.76
N GLY A 134 11.39 6.99 10.23
CA GLY A 134 11.04 5.83 11.05
C GLY A 134 12.24 5.04 11.61
N ALA A 135 13.45 5.32 11.14
CA ALA A 135 14.69 4.66 11.58
C ALA A 135 15.24 5.31 12.87
#